data_AF-A0A3L8T1C4-F1
#
_entry.id   AF-A0A3L8T1C4-F1
#
_cell.length_a   1.000
_cell.length_b   1.000
_cell.length_c   1.000
_cell.angle_alpha   90.00
_cell.angle_beta   90.00
_cell.angle_gamma   90.00
#
_symmetry.space_group_name_H-M   'P 1'
#
loop_
_entity.id
_entity.type
_entity.pdbx_description
1 polymer ?
#
loop_
_entity_poly.entity_id
_entity_poly.type
_entity_poly.pdbx_seq_one_letter_code
_entity_poly.pdbx_strand_id
1 'polypeptide(L)'
;MVAAKKTKKSLESINSRLQLVMKSGKYVLGYKQTLKMIRQGKAKLVILANNCPALRKSEIEYYAMLAKTGVHHYSGNNIELGTACGKYYRVCTLAIIDPGNSLLQYGGHMRRSLWILPSPVVLNRDELEFSSHNC
;
A
#
# COMPACT_ATOMS: atom_id res chain seq x y z
N MET A 1 -19.13 -20.10 15.98
CA MET A 1 -17.92 -19.24 16.05
C MET A 1 -16.83 -19.78 15.14
N VAL A 2 -16.75 -19.37 13.86
CA VAL A 2 -15.60 -19.65 12.98
C VAL A 2 -15.42 -18.50 11.98
N ALA A 3 -14.87 -17.36 12.41
CA ALA A 3 -14.59 -16.22 11.52
C ALA A 3 -13.16 -15.66 11.63
N ALA A 4 -12.36 -16.10 12.61
CA ALA A 4 -11.05 -15.50 12.88
C ALA A 4 -9.85 -16.18 12.16
N LYS A 5 -10.06 -17.31 11.46
CA LYS A 5 -8.95 -18.10 10.87
C LYS A 5 -8.55 -17.67 9.45
N LYS A 6 -9.31 -16.77 8.80
CA LYS A 6 -9.07 -16.34 7.41
C LYS A 6 -8.01 -15.24 7.29
N THR A 7 -7.90 -14.34 8.27
CA THR A 7 -6.96 -13.21 8.28
C THR A 7 -5.50 -13.61 8.55
N LYS A 8 -5.25 -14.70 9.28
CA LYS A 8 -3.86 -15.16 9.53
C LYS A 8 -3.20 -15.76 8.27
N LYS A 9 -3.97 -16.46 7.42
CA LYS A 9 -3.47 -17.04 6.16
C LYS A 9 -3.08 -15.99 5.12
N SER A 10 -3.76 -14.82 5.09
CA SER A 10 -3.41 -13.76 4.15
C SER A 10 -2.08 -13.10 4.51
N LEU A 11 -1.77 -12.91 5.80
CA LEU A 11 -0.52 -12.31 6.26
C LEU A 11 0.71 -13.17 5.92
N GLU A 12 0.62 -14.48 6.14
CA GLU A 12 1.68 -15.42 5.73
C GLU A 12 1.90 -15.40 4.21
N SER A 13 0.81 -15.33 3.43
CA SER A 13 0.91 -15.27 1.95
C SER A 13 1.59 -13.99 1.47
N ILE A 14 1.38 -12.84 2.12
CA ILE A 14 2.01 -11.57 1.73
C ILE A 14 3.51 -11.60 1.98
N ASN A 15 3.96 -12.19 3.09
CA ASN A 15 5.38 -12.28 3.41
C ASN A 15 6.15 -13.13 2.40
N SER A 16 5.60 -14.27 2.00
CA SER A 16 6.20 -15.10 0.94
C SER A 16 6.24 -14.36 -0.40
N ARG A 17 5.18 -13.61 -0.76
CA ARG A 17 5.16 -12.80 -1.99
C ARG A 17 6.19 -11.67 -1.94
N LEU A 18 6.35 -11.01 -0.80
CA LEU A 18 7.35 -9.95 -0.61
C LEU A 18 8.76 -10.49 -0.80
N GLN A 19 9.08 -11.65 -0.24
CA GLN A 19 10.39 -12.26 -0.43
C GLN A 19 10.72 -12.53 -1.91
N LEU A 20 9.73 -12.91 -2.73
CA LEU A 20 9.92 -13.11 -4.17
C LEU A 20 10.17 -11.79 -4.92
N VAL A 21 9.43 -10.73 -4.54
CA VAL A 21 9.63 -9.37 -5.07
C VAL A 21 11.01 -8.84 -4.69
N MET A 22 11.50 -9.12 -3.49
CA MET A 22 12.84 -8.67 -3.07
C MET A 22 13.97 -9.35 -3.84
N LYS A 23 13.76 -10.60 -4.29
CA LYS A 23 14.75 -11.37 -5.06
C LYS A 23 14.84 -10.97 -6.53
N SER A 24 13.70 -10.68 -7.17
CA SER A 24 13.62 -10.51 -8.63
C SER A 24 13.03 -9.17 -9.10
N GLY A 25 12.36 -8.46 -8.21
CA GLY A 25 11.59 -7.28 -8.52
C GLY A 25 12.38 -5.98 -8.35
N LYS A 26 11.83 -4.91 -8.93
CA LYS A 26 12.28 -3.54 -8.68
C LYS A 26 11.35 -2.92 -7.65
N TYR A 27 11.91 -2.48 -6.54
CA TYR A 27 11.19 -1.88 -5.43
C TYR A 27 11.93 -0.66 -4.92
N VAL A 28 11.19 0.18 -4.22
CA VAL A 28 11.66 1.42 -3.60
C VAL A 28 11.17 1.46 -2.17
N LEU A 29 12.06 1.84 -1.26
CA LEU A 29 11.78 1.88 0.16
C LEU A 29 11.80 3.33 0.65
N GLY A 30 10.91 3.63 1.60
CA GLY A 30 10.89 4.91 2.29
C GLY A 30 10.02 5.98 1.62
N TYR A 31 9.59 6.92 2.45
CA TYR A 31 8.53 7.89 2.14
C TYR A 31 8.80 8.75 0.89
N LYS A 32 9.93 9.47 0.88
CA LYS A 32 10.29 10.43 -0.18
C LYS A 32 10.39 9.75 -1.55
N GLN A 33 10.97 8.55 -1.59
CA GLN A 33 11.14 7.82 -2.83
C GLN A 33 9.82 7.20 -3.29
N THR A 34 9.00 6.69 -2.36
CA THR A 34 7.65 6.18 -2.65
C THR A 34 6.79 7.28 -3.29
N LEU A 35 6.77 8.49 -2.72
CA LEU A 35 6.08 9.65 -3.31
C LEU A 35 6.62 10.03 -4.69
N LYS A 36 7.94 9.92 -4.92
CA LYS A 36 8.53 10.17 -6.24
C LYS A 36 8.01 9.16 -7.27
N MET A 37 7.93 7.87 -6.90
CA MET A 37 7.46 6.82 -7.81
C MET A 37 5.96 6.88 -8.08
N ILE A 38 5.16 7.26 -7.08
CA ILE A 38 3.71 7.48 -7.26
C ILE A 38 3.47 8.68 -8.20
N ARG A 39 4.18 9.81 -7.98
CA ARG A 39 4.10 10.98 -8.88
C ARG A 39 4.53 10.68 -10.32
N GLN A 40 5.48 9.76 -10.51
CA GLN A 40 5.88 9.30 -11.83
C GLN A 40 4.93 8.26 -12.45
N GLY A 41 3.93 7.76 -11.70
CA GLY A 41 3.02 6.72 -12.17
C GLY A 41 3.68 5.35 -12.39
N LYS A 42 4.87 5.12 -11.82
CA LYS A 42 5.62 3.86 -11.98
C LYS A 42 5.34 2.85 -10.87
N ALA A 43 4.75 3.28 -9.76
CA ALA A 43 4.38 2.38 -8.68
C ALA A 43 3.16 1.54 -9.09
N LYS A 44 3.24 0.22 -8.96
CA LYS A 44 2.10 -0.69 -9.21
C LYS A 44 1.37 -1.04 -7.92
N LEU A 45 2.12 -1.26 -6.85
CA LEU A 45 1.60 -1.56 -5.51
C LEU A 45 2.37 -0.78 -4.45
N VAL A 46 1.66 -0.22 -3.48
CA VAL A 46 2.21 0.46 -2.32
C VAL A 46 1.80 -0.31 -1.07
N ILE A 47 2.74 -0.57 -0.18
CA ILE A 47 2.46 -1.24 1.09
C ILE A 47 2.80 -0.29 2.23
N LEU A 48 1.88 -0.22 3.19
CA LEU A 48 1.96 0.64 4.36
C LEU A 48 1.97 -0.22 5.62
N ALA A 49 2.94 0.00 6.51
CA ALA A 49 2.94 -0.60 7.84
C ALA A 49 1.81 -0.02 8.70
N ASN A 50 1.35 -0.79 9.69
CA ASN A 50 0.29 -0.38 10.62
C ASN A 50 0.67 0.87 11.45
N ASN A 51 1.95 1.04 11.77
CA ASN A 51 2.49 2.03 12.69
C ASN A 51 2.98 3.31 11.99
N CYS A 52 2.63 3.49 10.72
CA CYS A 52 2.85 4.75 10.03
C CYS A 52 1.96 5.84 10.66
N PRO A 53 2.46 7.06 10.90
CA PRO A 53 1.61 8.13 11.40
C PRO A 53 0.50 8.43 10.40
N ALA A 54 -0.72 8.66 10.91
CA ALA A 54 -1.93 8.82 10.12
C ALA A 54 -1.77 9.85 8.99
N LEU A 55 -1.15 11.01 9.27
CA LEU A 55 -0.88 12.04 8.27
C LEU A 55 -0.13 11.50 7.04
N ARG A 56 0.95 10.74 7.24
CA ARG A 56 1.73 10.15 6.13
C ARG A 56 0.99 9.02 5.42
N LYS A 57 0.16 8.30 6.17
CA LYS A 57 -0.67 7.21 5.64
C LYS A 57 -1.72 7.78 4.66
N SER A 58 -2.48 8.77 5.11
CA SER A 58 -3.50 9.46 4.32
C SER A 58 -2.91 10.18 3.12
N GLU A 59 -1.72 10.79 3.25
CA GLU A 59 -1.05 11.44 2.12
C GLU A 59 -0.68 10.43 1.03
N ILE A 60 -0.13 9.26 1.39
CA ILE A 60 0.20 8.21 0.41
C ILE A 60 -1.05 7.59 -0.20
N GLU A 61 -2.08 7.31 0.60
CA GLU A 61 -3.36 6.80 0.12
C GLU A 61 -4.00 7.76 -0.90
N TYR A 62 -3.96 9.06 -0.61
CA TYR A 62 -4.45 10.11 -1.50
C TYR A 62 -3.70 10.10 -2.84
N TYR A 63 -2.36 10.13 -2.83
CA TYR A 63 -1.59 10.07 -4.06
C TYR A 63 -1.76 8.75 -4.81
N ALA A 64 -1.92 7.64 -4.09
CA ALA A 64 -2.13 6.34 -4.68
C ALA A 64 -3.50 6.24 -5.39
N MET A 65 -4.54 6.87 -4.82
CA MET A 65 -5.87 6.97 -5.42
C MET A 65 -5.83 7.76 -6.74
N LEU A 66 -5.14 8.91 -6.76
CA LEU A 66 -4.97 9.71 -7.98
C LEU A 66 -4.23 8.93 -9.08
N ALA A 67 -3.19 8.20 -8.71
CA ALA A 67 -2.39 7.40 -9.64
C ALA A 67 -3.03 6.02 -9.98
N LYS A 68 -4.20 5.69 -9.39
CA LYS A 68 -4.87 4.38 -9.51
C LYS A 68 -3.96 3.19 -9.18
N THR A 69 -3.12 3.36 -8.16
CA THR A 69 -2.17 2.35 -7.70
C THR A 69 -2.76 1.56 -6.53
N GLY A 70 -2.46 0.26 -6.46
CA GLY A 70 -2.98 -0.57 -5.38
C GLY A 70 -2.31 -0.20 -4.04
N VAL A 71 -3.10 -0.04 -2.98
CA VAL A 71 -2.61 0.15 -1.62
C VAL A 71 -2.91 -1.09 -0.80
N HIS A 72 -1.90 -1.62 -0.12
CA HIS A 72 -2.04 -2.76 0.77
C HIS A 72 -1.62 -2.38 2.19
N HIS A 73 -2.53 -2.48 3.15
CA HIS A 73 -2.21 -2.30 4.56
C HIS A 73 -1.60 -3.56 5.12
N TYR A 74 -0.33 -3.47 5.52
CA TYR A 74 0.34 -4.55 6.22
C TYR A 74 -0.08 -4.53 7.69
N SER A 75 -0.52 -5.67 8.21
CA SER A 75 -0.99 -5.80 9.60
C SER A 75 0.14 -5.70 10.63
N GLY A 76 1.39 -5.89 10.20
CA GLY A 76 2.56 -5.89 11.09
C GLY A 76 3.26 -4.53 11.21
N ASN A 77 4.23 -4.48 12.11
CA ASN A 77 5.02 -3.28 12.41
C ASN A 77 6.08 -3.01 11.33
N ASN A 78 6.61 -1.78 11.31
CA ASN A 78 7.73 -1.39 10.44
C ASN A 78 9.02 -2.23 10.62
N ILE A 79 9.19 -2.89 11.77
CA ILE A 79 10.30 -3.82 12.01
C ILE A 79 10.05 -5.11 11.22
N GLU A 80 8.88 -5.72 11.39
CA GLU A 80 8.50 -6.96 10.70
C GLU A 80 8.50 -6.79 9.19
N LEU A 81 8.03 -5.65 8.70
CA LEU A 81 8.05 -5.33 7.27
C LEU A 81 9.48 -5.14 6.76
N GLY A 82 10.37 -4.50 7.54
CA GLY A 82 11.80 -4.42 7.21
C GLY A 82 12.46 -5.80 7.16
N THR A 83 12.19 -6.66 8.13
CA THR A 83 12.69 -8.03 8.19
C THR A 83 12.14 -8.88 7.04
N ALA A 84 10.86 -8.75 6.69
CA ALA A 84 10.26 -9.42 5.53
C ALA A 84 10.89 -8.98 4.21
N CYS A 85 11.34 -7.73 4.12
CA CYS A 85 12.11 -7.21 2.99
C CYS A 85 13.61 -7.59 3.02
N GLY A 86 14.09 -8.27 4.07
CA GLY A 86 15.51 -8.61 4.24
C GLY A 86 16.41 -7.41 4.54
N LYS A 87 15.86 -6.34 5.12
CA LYS A 87 16.59 -5.13 5.51
C LYS A 87 16.70 -5.04 7.03
N TYR A 88 17.88 -4.66 7.51
CA TYR A 88 18.17 -4.47 8.94
C TYR A 88 17.70 -3.11 9.48
N TYR A 89 17.00 -2.31 8.67
CA TYR A 89 16.42 -1.04 9.08
C TYR A 89 14.89 -1.08 9.00
N ARG A 90 14.25 -0.24 9.82
CA ARG A 90 12.80 -0.14 9.94
C ARG A 90 12.22 0.52 8.68
N VAL A 91 11.22 -0.10 8.07
CA VAL A 91 10.57 0.43 6.87
C VAL A 91 9.07 0.62 7.12
N CYS A 92 8.61 1.85 6.96
CA CYS A 92 7.19 2.19 7.11
C CYS A 92 6.41 2.03 5.79
N THR A 93 7.05 2.37 4.67
CA THR A 93 6.38 2.46 3.36
C THR A 93 7.27 1.84 2.29
N LEU A 94 6.69 1.01 1.43
CA LEU A 94 7.37 0.51 0.24
C LEU A 94 6.50 0.67 -1.00
N ALA A 95 7.15 0.96 -2.13
CA ALA A 95 6.54 0.94 -3.45
C ALA A 95 7.19 -0.16 -4.29
N ILE A 96 6.37 -1.00 -4.90
CA ILE A 96 6.78 -2.01 -5.87
C ILE A 96 6.56 -1.41 -7.26
N ILE A 97 7.64 -1.32 -8.04
CA ILE A 97 7.62 -0.83 -9.42
C ILE A 97 7.39 -2.00 -10.35
N ASP A 98 8.17 -3.07 -10.15
CA ASP A 98 8.05 -4.30 -10.92
C ASP A 98 8.07 -5.51 -9.98
N PRO A 99 7.01 -6.33 -9.98
CA PRO A 99 6.92 -7.52 -9.14
C PRO A 99 7.83 -8.68 -9.61
N GLY A 100 8.47 -8.58 -10.78
CA GLY A 100 9.33 -9.64 -11.32
C GLY A 100 8.56 -10.94 -11.61
N ASN A 101 9.17 -12.08 -11.27
CA ASN A 101 8.60 -13.43 -11.50
C ASN A 101 7.50 -13.84 -10.51
N SER A 102 7.08 -12.96 -9.60
CA SER A 102 5.91 -13.20 -8.73
C SER A 102 4.57 -13.06 -9.47
N LEU A 103 4.57 -13.27 -10.79
CA LEU A 103 3.48 -13.04 -11.71
C LEU A 103 2.43 -14.17 -11.63
N LEU A 104 1.58 -14.09 -10.62
CA LEU A 104 0.14 -14.25 -10.82
C LEU A 104 -0.55 -12.96 -10.36
N GLN A 105 -0.70 -12.07 -11.33
CA GLN A 105 -1.87 -11.23 -11.60
C GLN A 105 -2.64 -10.62 -10.41
N TYR A 106 -2.55 -9.30 -10.26
CA TYR A 106 -3.75 -8.50 -10.53
C TYR A 106 -3.79 -8.26 -12.05
N GLY A 107 -4.31 -9.24 -12.77
CA GLY A 107 -4.68 -9.12 -14.16
C GLY A 107 -5.96 -8.31 -14.20
N GLY A 108 -5.81 -7.02 -14.48
CA GLY A 108 -6.91 -6.10 -14.62
C GLY A 108 -6.52 -5.02 -15.58
N HIS A 109 -6.67 -5.31 -16.88
CA HIS A 109 -7.09 -4.30 -17.82
C HIS A 109 -8.32 -3.57 -17.25
N MET A 110 -8.12 -2.52 -16.47
CA MET A 110 -9.13 -1.48 -16.37
C MET A 110 -9.06 -0.78 -17.73
N ARG A 111 -10.05 -1.07 -18.57
CA ARG A 111 -10.21 -0.48 -19.90
C ARG A 111 -9.91 1.01 -19.83
N ARG A 112 -9.06 1.45 -20.77
CA ARG A 112 -8.57 2.82 -20.95
C ARG A 112 -9.65 3.80 -21.41
N SER A 113 -10.92 3.46 -21.20
CA SER A 113 -12.09 4.19 -21.67
C SER A 113 -12.95 4.52 -20.47
N LEU A 114 -13.23 5.81 -20.29
CA LEU A 114 -14.19 6.35 -19.33
C LEU A 114 -13.69 6.57 -17.90
N TRP A 115 -12.73 7.46 -17.74
CA TRP A 115 -12.85 8.52 -16.73
C TRP A 115 -12.38 9.80 -17.41
N ILE A 116 -13.27 10.33 -18.25
CA ILE A 116 -13.32 11.77 -18.51
C ILE A 116 -13.56 12.39 -17.13
N LEU A 117 -12.62 13.25 -16.71
CA LEU A 117 -12.76 14.11 -15.54
C LEU A 117 -14.05 14.94 -15.64
N PRO A 118 -14.60 15.35 -14.50
CA PRO A 118 -14.66 16.79 -14.29
C PRO A 118 -13.82 17.18 -13.06
N SER A 119 -12.99 18.20 -13.27
CA SER A 119 -12.19 18.95 -12.29
C SER A 119 -13.10 19.74 -11.29
N PRO A 120 -12.57 20.71 -10.53
CA PRO A 120 -11.85 20.63 -9.27
C PRO A 120 -12.62 21.34 -8.11
N VAL A 121 -12.70 20.78 -6.90
CA VAL A 121 -13.19 21.55 -5.72
C VAL A 121 -12.32 21.30 -4.49
N VAL A 122 -11.88 22.42 -3.95
CA VAL A 122 -11.06 22.66 -2.75
C VAL A 122 -11.90 22.47 -1.48
N LEU A 123 -11.25 22.00 -0.40
CA LEU A 123 -11.59 22.07 1.03
C LEU A 123 -13.01 22.54 1.44
N ASN A 124 -13.64 21.79 2.34
CA ASN A 124 -13.91 22.16 3.74
C ASN A 124 -14.35 20.90 4.50
N ARG A 125 -13.66 20.52 5.59
CA ARG A 125 -13.98 20.87 6.99
C ARG A 125 -15.44 20.55 7.32
N ASP A 126 -15.61 19.50 8.14
CA ASP A 126 -16.76 19.14 8.98
C ASP A 126 -17.26 17.70 8.74
N GLU A 127 -16.53 16.74 9.29
CA GLU A 127 -17.12 15.67 10.12
C GLU A 127 -16.00 15.06 10.98
N LEU A 128 -15.64 15.86 12.00
CA LEU A 128 -15.25 15.35 13.31
C LEU A 128 -16.50 14.73 13.97
N GLU A 129 -16.25 13.78 14.87
CA GLU A 129 -17.19 12.95 15.65
C GLU A 129 -17.59 11.65 14.93
N PHE A 130 -17.46 10.45 15.51
CA PHE A 130 -17.73 10.09 16.89
C PHE A 130 -16.67 9.12 17.44
N SER A 131 -16.07 9.53 18.55
CA SER A 131 -15.58 8.61 19.58
C SER A 131 -16.76 7.79 20.14
N SER A 132 -16.46 6.57 20.61
CA SER A 132 -17.18 5.87 21.69
C SER A 132 -18.38 4.96 21.35
N HIS A 133 -18.27 3.70 21.83
CA HIS A 133 -19.30 2.65 22.07
C HIS A 133 -19.93 1.98 20.82
N ASN A 134 -20.08 0.65 20.68
CA ASN A 134 -20.33 -0.51 21.57
C ASN A 134 -19.54 -1.73 21.04
N CYS A 135 -19.08 -2.73 21.78
CA CYS A 135 -19.43 -3.34 23.07
C CYS A 135 -18.15 -3.76 23.81
#